data_AF-A0A1B6GIG0-F1
#
_entry.id   AF-A0A1B6GIG0-F1
#
_cell.length_a   1.000
_cell.length_b   1.000
_cell.length_c   1.000
_cell.angle_alpha   90.00
_cell.angle_beta   90.00
_cell.angle_gamma   90.00
#
_symmetry.space_group_name_H-M   'P 1'
#
loop_
_entity.id
_entity.type
_entity.pdbx_description
1 polymer ?
#
loop_
_entity_poly.entity_id
_entity_poly.type
_entity_poly.pdbx_seq_one_letter_code
_entity_poly.pdbx_strand_id
1 'polypeptide(L)'
;AYSGVSSVLTLMWPYFLQDVNAPLPHVFTELGLDWAKWVVTIGGLFGLSASLFGGMFPLPRVVYAMSQDGLLFEFLGRVHPRFKTPFIGTIFSGILTGTMAAIFNLKDLVDLMCMATLVCYTIVAMSVLILRYRSEGKGEPEERVTSDSESTPLLRTPTFKRHRVNLCTFPFVNIEFTIYILTLSCGLLAYTLVCMQNADSDLTLSPYFTFILLLLIVFILVQFTGIPFDSTSTTFQMPGLPLTPTLSIFINIYLMCLMDLSTWYCFFIWLAAGLVVYFGYGLRHSTENQDRVLSRVEYKRLQHGEQSKSGQVNETHLFIKTQAIENQQVQLGISLVH
;
A
#
# COMPACT_ATOMS: atom_id res chain seq x y z
N ALA A 1 5.04 22.54 14.43
CA ALA A 1 6.29 22.46 15.22
C ALA A 1 7.51 22.74 14.35
N TYR A 2 7.86 21.89 13.38
CA TYR A 2 9.03 22.07 12.51
C TYR A 2 9.08 23.41 11.77
N SER A 3 7.96 23.84 11.16
CA SER A 3 7.86 25.16 10.52
C SER A 3 8.13 26.31 11.50
N GLY A 4 7.56 26.24 12.71
CA GLY A 4 7.77 27.23 13.76
C GLY A 4 9.23 27.30 14.22
N VAL A 5 9.88 26.14 14.45
CA VAL A 5 11.30 26.09 14.83
C VAL A 5 12.18 26.67 13.73
N SER A 6 11.93 26.29 12.46
CA SER A 6 12.66 26.83 11.32
C SER A 6 12.50 28.35 11.20
N SER A 7 11.26 28.86 11.27
CA SER A 7 11.01 30.31 11.16
C SER A 7 11.70 31.08 12.28
N VAL A 8 11.55 30.65 13.54
CA VAL A 8 12.18 31.30 14.70
C VAL A 8 13.70 31.29 14.56
N LEU A 9 14.29 30.16 14.17
CA LEU A 9 15.73 30.03 14.05
C LEU A 9 16.30 30.95 12.96
N THR A 10 15.67 30.99 11.77
CA THR A 10 16.11 31.88 10.67
C THR A 10 15.89 33.37 10.95
N LEU A 11 14.92 33.72 11.81
CA LEU A 11 14.70 35.09 12.26
C LEU A 11 15.71 35.50 13.35
N MET A 12 16.14 34.53 14.17
CA MET A 12 17.06 34.75 15.29
C MET A 12 18.53 34.84 14.84
N TRP A 13 18.92 34.08 13.81
CA TRP A 13 20.30 34.01 13.35
C TRP A 13 20.36 33.85 11.82
N PRO A 14 21.28 34.55 11.13
CA PRO A 14 21.42 34.43 9.68
C PRO A 14 21.79 33.00 9.25
N TYR A 15 21.08 32.50 8.24
CA TYR A 15 21.16 31.10 7.80
C TYR A 15 22.57 30.65 7.37
N PHE A 16 23.41 31.58 6.90
CA PHE A 16 24.76 31.30 6.42
C PHE A 16 25.81 31.16 7.54
N LEU A 17 25.49 31.58 8.77
CA LEU A 17 26.37 31.44 9.95
C LEU A 17 25.95 30.28 10.86
N GLN A 18 25.01 29.44 10.42
CA GLN A 18 24.46 28.40 11.28
C GLN A 18 25.32 27.13 11.22
N ASP A 19 25.59 26.53 12.39
CA ASP A 19 26.30 25.26 12.47
C ASP A 19 25.42 24.09 11.98
N VAL A 20 26.01 23.21 11.18
CA VAL A 20 25.30 22.08 10.54
C VAL A 20 25.01 20.95 11.54
N ASN A 21 25.86 20.76 12.55
CA ASN A 21 25.78 19.64 13.49
C ASN A 21 24.96 19.99 14.74
N ALA A 22 25.05 21.24 15.21
CA ALA A 22 24.39 21.70 16.43
C ALA A 22 23.80 23.11 16.26
N PRO A 23 22.79 23.30 15.38
CA PRO A 23 22.29 24.61 15.01
C PRO A 23 21.68 25.38 16.20
N LEU A 24 20.89 24.71 17.05
CA LEU A 24 20.24 25.37 18.18
C LEU A 24 21.22 25.71 19.32
N PRO A 25 22.04 24.77 19.84
CA PRO A 25 22.99 25.09 20.91
C PRO A 25 24.06 26.11 20.51
N HIS A 26 24.47 26.09 19.23
CA HIS A 26 25.45 27.04 18.72
C HIS A 26 24.92 28.48 18.76
N VAL A 27 23.72 28.73 18.22
CA VAL A 27 23.13 30.08 18.20
C VAL A 27 22.93 30.63 19.62
N PHE A 28 22.50 29.82 20.58
CA PHE A 28 22.37 30.29 21.98
C PHE A 28 23.71 30.62 22.63
N THR A 29 24.80 29.99 22.19
CA THR A 29 26.15 30.31 22.67
C THR A 29 26.58 31.69 22.14
N GLU A 30 26.37 31.94 20.84
CA GLU A 30 26.73 33.23 20.21
C GLU A 30 25.91 34.41 20.75
N LEU A 31 24.67 34.17 21.18
CA LEU A 31 23.81 35.18 21.81
C LEU A 31 24.09 35.39 23.31
N GLY A 32 25.02 34.64 23.91
CA GLY A 32 25.32 34.69 25.35
C GLY A 32 24.21 34.13 26.25
N LEU A 33 23.31 33.30 25.71
CA LEU A 33 22.18 32.69 26.42
C LEU A 33 22.51 31.26 26.88
N ASP A 34 23.47 31.14 27.81
CA ASP A 34 23.96 29.84 28.28
C ASP A 34 22.89 28.96 28.94
N TRP A 35 21.91 29.56 29.64
CA TRP A 35 20.83 28.81 30.26
C TRP A 35 19.97 28.09 29.20
N ALA A 36 19.69 28.75 28.08
CA ALA A 36 18.87 28.20 27.00
C ALA A 36 19.62 27.08 26.25
N LYS A 37 20.93 27.26 26.05
CA LYS A 37 21.81 26.22 25.50
C LYS A 37 21.72 24.92 26.30
N TRP A 38 21.84 24.98 27.63
CA TRP A 38 21.78 23.79 28.47
C TRP A 38 20.41 23.12 28.44
N VAL A 39 19.34 23.90 28.53
CA VAL A 39 17.96 23.38 28.45
C VAL A 39 17.73 22.66 27.12
N VAL A 40 18.11 23.26 26.00
CA VAL A 40 17.91 22.69 24.66
C VAL A 40 18.82 21.48 24.41
N THR A 41 20.07 21.52 24.88
CA THR A 41 21.00 20.39 24.71
C THR A 41 20.55 19.17 25.51
N ILE A 42 20.13 19.36 26.76
CA ILE A 42 19.60 18.28 27.61
C ILE A 42 18.27 17.76 27.04
N GLY A 43 17.36 18.65 26.65
CA GLY A 43 16.09 18.27 26.03
C GLY A 43 16.29 17.52 24.71
N GLY A 44 17.25 17.96 23.89
CA GLY A 44 17.65 17.29 22.65
C GLY A 44 18.20 15.89 22.91
N LEU A 45 19.09 15.72 23.89
CA LEU A 45 19.66 14.42 24.26
C LEU A 45 18.58 13.43 24.71
N PHE A 46 17.68 13.86 25.61
CA PHE A 46 16.56 13.03 26.06
C PHE A 46 15.57 12.73 24.93
N GLY A 47 15.26 13.71 24.08
CA GLY A 47 14.35 13.56 22.94
C GLY A 47 14.88 12.58 21.88
N LEU A 48 16.16 12.69 21.52
CA LEU A 48 16.82 11.78 20.59
C LEU A 48 16.89 10.35 21.17
N SER A 49 17.22 10.22 22.45
CA SER A 49 17.22 8.92 23.14
C SER A 49 15.83 8.27 23.17
N ALA A 50 14.79 9.04 23.46
CA ALA A 50 13.41 8.56 23.45
C ALA A 50 12.95 8.13 22.04
N SER A 51 13.32 8.89 21.00
CA SER A 51 13.05 8.56 19.61
C SER A 51 13.74 7.26 19.18
N LEU A 52 15.00 7.06 19.59
CA LEU A 52 15.75 5.82 19.36
C LEU A 52 14.99 4.61 19.93
N PHE A 53 14.57 4.66 21.20
CA PHE A 53 13.78 3.59 21.80
C PHE A 53 12.43 3.38 21.09
N GLY A 54 11.78 4.47 20.67
CA GLY A 54 10.55 4.42 19.88
C GLY A 54 10.72 3.66 18.55
N GLY A 55 11.86 3.85 17.87
CA GLY A 55 12.19 3.15 16.63
C GLY A 55 12.63 1.68 16.82
N MET A 56 13.14 1.33 18.00
CA MET A 56 13.61 -0.04 18.29
C MET A 56 12.49 -1.04 18.59
N PHE A 57 11.29 -0.59 19.00
CA PHE A 57 10.18 -1.51 19.30
C PHE A 57 9.46 -2.09 18.08
N PRO A 58 9.22 -1.34 16.99
CA PRO A 58 8.58 -1.88 15.79
C PRO A 58 9.46 -2.87 15.03
N LEU A 59 10.78 -2.64 14.99
CA LEU A 59 11.70 -3.40 14.14
C LEU A 59 11.67 -4.91 14.40
N PRO A 60 11.75 -5.43 15.65
CA PRO A 60 11.63 -6.85 15.91
C PRO A 60 10.25 -7.43 15.59
N ARG A 61 9.19 -6.62 15.65
CA ARG A 61 7.82 -7.05 15.30
C ARG A 61 7.68 -7.25 13.79
N VAL A 62 8.29 -6.38 13.00
CA VAL A 62 8.33 -6.52 11.53
C VAL A 62 9.12 -7.79 11.16
N VAL A 63 10.31 -7.98 11.74
CA VAL A 63 11.12 -9.19 11.51
C VAL A 63 10.37 -10.47 11.92
N TYR A 64 9.68 -10.43 13.06
CA TYR A 64 8.83 -11.53 13.50
C TYR A 64 7.72 -11.84 12.48
N ALA A 65 6.92 -10.85 12.08
CA ALA A 65 5.87 -11.05 11.09
C ALA A 65 6.41 -11.61 9.76
N MET A 66 7.49 -11.02 9.23
CA MET A 66 8.14 -11.49 8.00
C MET A 66 8.70 -12.91 8.11
N SER A 67 9.15 -13.34 9.28
CA SER A 67 9.61 -14.72 9.50
C SER A 67 8.45 -15.71 9.63
N GLN A 68 7.30 -15.30 10.17
CA GLN A 68 6.09 -16.14 10.22
C GLN A 68 5.49 -16.37 8.83
N ASP A 69 5.58 -15.36 7.97
CA ASP A 69 5.17 -15.46 6.56
C ASP A 69 6.16 -16.32 5.73
N GLY A 70 7.29 -16.73 6.32
CA GLY A 70 8.34 -17.52 5.67
C GLY A 70 9.24 -16.70 4.73
N LEU A 71 9.15 -15.36 4.75
CA LEU A 71 9.97 -14.47 3.91
C LEU A 71 11.40 -14.28 4.47
N LEU A 72 11.55 -14.35 5.79
CA LEU A 72 12.85 -14.31 6.49
C LEU A 72 13.10 -15.59 7.27
N PHE A 73 14.35 -15.83 7.67
CA PHE A 73 14.74 -17.04 8.40
C PHE A 73 13.92 -17.24 9.69
N GLU A 74 13.39 -18.46 9.87
CA GLU A 74 12.46 -18.79 10.96
C GLU A 74 13.06 -18.56 12.36
N PHE A 75 14.38 -18.70 12.51
CA PHE A 75 15.03 -18.51 13.81
C PHE A 75 14.96 -17.07 14.34
N LEU A 76 14.81 -16.05 13.47
CA LEU A 76 14.64 -14.65 13.91
C LEU A 76 13.25 -14.43 14.52
N GLY A 77 12.26 -15.23 14.12
CA GLY A 77 10.88 -15.19 14.61
C GLY A 77 10.63 -15.92 15.92
N ARG A 78 11.64 -16.61 16.47
CA ARG A 78 11.42 -17.47 17.64
C ARG A 78 11.12 -16.62 18.88
N VAL A 79 9.91 -16.81 19.42
CA VAL A 79 9.42 -16.08 20.59
C VAL A 79 9.92 -16.72 21.88
N HIS A 80 10.41 -15.91 22.82
CA HIS A 80 10.87 -16.39 24.13
C HIS A 80 9.68 -16.81 25.03
N PRO A 81 9.73 -17.98 25.71
CA PRO A 81 8.58 -18.52 26.47
C PRO A 81 8.12 -17.63 27.64
N ARG A 82 9.05 -16.93 28.30
CA ARG A 82 8.74 -16.09 29.47
C ARG A 82 8.38 -14.63 29.12
N PHE A 83 9.02 -14.07 28.08
CA PHE A 83 8.92 -12.64 27.75
C PHE A 83 7.96 -12.36 26.59
N LYS A 84 7.56 -13.42 25.85
CA LYS A 84 6.65 -13.32 24.69
C LYS A 84 7.10 -12.29 23.64
N THR A 85 8.42 -12.13 23.49
CA THR A 85 9.05 -11.22 22.52
C THR A 85 10.08 -11.97 21.66
N PRO A 86 10.30 -11.54 20.40
CA PRO A 86 11.29 -12.12 19.49
C PRO A 86 12.71 -11.66 19.87
N PHE A 87 13.24 -12.22 20.96
CA PHE A 87 14.52 -11.79 21.56
C PHE A 87 15.71 -11.89 20.59
N ILE A 88 15.80 -12.98 19.83
CA ILE A 88 16.88 -13.20 18.84
C ILE A 88 16.80 -12.15 17.73
N GLY A 89 15.59 -11.86 17.23
CA GLY A 89 15.35 -10.79 16.25
C GLY A 89 15.76 -9.41 16.78
N THR A 90 15.51 -9.11 18.06
CA THR A 90 15.93 -7.85 18.68
C THR A 90 17.45 -7.72 18.77
N ILE A 91 18.16 -8.77 19.20
CA ILE A 91 19.63 -8.73 19.28
C ILE A 91 20.23 -8.58 17.88
N PHE A 92 19.77 -9.39 16.92
CA PHE A 92 20.30 -9.36 15.57
C PHE A 92 20.09 -7.98 14.91
N SER A 93 18.87 -7.44 15.00
CA SER A 93 18.56 -6.12 14.45
C SER A 93 19.34 -4.99 15.15
N GLY A 94 19.50 -5.05 16.48
CA GLY A 94 20.30 -4.08 17.22
C GLY A 94 21.78 -4.10 16.85
N ILE A 95 22.38 -5.30 16.71
CA ILE A 95 23.78 -5.44 16.26
C ILE A 95 23.93 -4.91 14.83
N LEU A 96 22.99 -5.25 13.93
CA LEU A 96 23.01 -4.77 12.55
C LEU A 96 22.92 -3.24 12.48
N THR A 97 21.97 -2.64 13.21
CA THR A 97 21.81 -1.17 13.28
C THR A 97 23.05 -0.50 13.89
N GLY A 98 23.61 -1.04 14.98
CA GLY A 98 24.82 -0.50 15.60
C GLY A 98 26.04 -0.58 14.69
N THR A 99 26.17 -1.67 13.94
CA THR A 99 27.24 -1.83 12.94
C THR A 99 27.08 -0.83 11.80
N MET A 100 25.86 -0.64 11.31
CA MET A 100 25.56 0.36 10.28
C MET A 100 25.86 1.79 10.75
N ALA A 101 25.49 2.13 11.99
CA ALA A 101 25.78 3.43 12.58
C ALA A 101 27.29 3.68 12.79
N ALA A 102 28.10 2.62 12.94
CA ALA A 102 29.54 2.73 13.13
C ALA A 102 30.34 2.86 11.82
N ILE A 103 29.84 2.28 10.72
CA ILE A 103 30.56 2.21 9.43
C ILE A 103 30.25 3.40 8.52
N PHE A 104 29.01 3.91 8.57
CA PHE A 104 28.52 4.89 7.61
C PHE A 104 28.32 6.28 8.22
N ASN A 105 28.46 7.33 7.41
CA ASN A 105 28.24 8.70 7.86
C ASN A 105 26.74 8.97 8.06
N LEU A 106 26.42 9.91 8.95
CA LEU A 106 25.05 10.32 9.25
C LEU A 106 24.30 10.78 7.99
N LYS A 107 24.96 11.58 7.13
CA LYS A 107 24.34 12.10 5.89
C LYS A 107 23.88 10.96 4.97
N ASP A 108 24.77 9.99 4.72
CA ASP A 108 24.47 8.83 3.87
C ASP A 108 23.33 7.97 4.44
N LEU A 109 23.29 7.81 5.77
CA LEU A 109 22.22 7.09 6.48
C LEU A 109 20.86 7.79 6.35
N VAL A 110 20.85 9.10 6.54
CA VAL A 110 19.64 9.92 6.43
C VAL A 110 19.14 9.90 4.99
N ASP A 111 20.03 10.04 4.01
CA ASP A 111 19.67 10.04 2.60
C ASP A 111 19.07 8.67 2.18
N LEU A 112 19.65 7.56 2.63
CA LEU A 112 19.11 6.22 2.41
C LEU A 112 17.73 6.01 3.09
N MET A 113 17.58 6.44 4.34
CA MET A 113 16.32 6.36 5.09
C MET A 113 15.21 7.16 4.41
N CYS A 114 15.51 8.40 4.02
CA CYS A 114 14.57 9.29 3.34
C CYS A 114 14.13 8.68 2.01
N MET A 115 15.07 8.16 1.22
CA MET A 115 14.75 7.52 -0.05
C MET A 115 13.83 6.31 0.15
N ALA A 116 14.17 5.40 1.07
CA ALA A 116 13.34 4.24 1.38
C ALA A 116 11.92 4.63 1.85
N THR A 117 11.81 5.67 2.68
CA THR A 117 10.52 6.17 3.19
C THR A 117 9.67 6.77 2.07
N LEU A 118 10.28 7.54 1.15
CA LEU A 118 9.60 8.11 -0.01
C LEU A 118 9.08 7.01 -0.96
N VAL A 119 9.87 5.97 -1.21
CA VAL A 119 9.43 4.79 -1.99
C VAL A 119 8.27 4.07 -1.30
N CYS A 120 8.34 3.84 0.01
CA CYS A 120 7.24 3.23 0.74
C CYS A 120 5.96 4.08 0.69
N TYR A 121 6.06 5.40 0.82
CA TYR A 121 4.90 6.30 0.76
C TYR A 121 4.29 6.41 -0.63
N THR A 122 5.10 6.36 -1.70
CA THR A 122 4.56 6.26 -3.07
C THR A 122 3.82 4.94 -3.27
N ILE A 123 4.39 3.81 -2.83
CA ILE A 123 3.74 2.49 -2.92
C ILE A 123 2.42 2.48 -2.13
N VAL A 124 2.40 2.99 -0.90
CA VAL A 124 1.17 3.03 -0.08
C VAL A 124 0.11 3.93 -0.72
N ALA A 125 0.49 5.11 -1.21
CA ALA A 125 -0.44 6.00 -1.91
C ALA A 125 -1.03 5.33 -3.18
N MET A 126 -0.21 4.59 -3.91
CA MET A 126 -0.62 3.77 -5.04
C MET A 126 -1.58 2.65 -4.64
N SER A 127 -1.26 1.90 -3.59
CA SER A 127 -2.10 0.82 -3.06
C SER A 127 -3.47 1.35 -2.61
N VAL A 128 -3.52 2.52 -1.97
CA VAL A 128 -4.79 3.15 -1.58
C VAL A 128 -5.63 3.52 -2.81
N LEU A 129 -5.02 4.04 -3.88
CA LEU A 129 -5.73 4.31 -5.13
C LEU A 129 -6.25 3.01 -5.77
N ILE A 130 -5.43 1.96 -5.84
CA ILE A 130 -5.83 0.68 -6.41
C ILE A 130 -6.99 0.07 -5.63
N LEU A 131 -6.88 -0.01 -4.29
CA LEU A 131 -7.91 -0.59 -3.43
C LEU A 131 -9.21 0.20 -3.44
N ARG A 132 -9.16 1.53 -3.57
CA ARG A 132 -10.36 2.36 -3.56
C ARG A 132 -11.18 2.24 -4.84
N TYR A 133 -10.51 2.06 -5.97
CA TYR A 133 -11.15 2.06 -7.28
C TYR A 133 -11.37 0.66 -7.84
N ARG A 134 -10.67 -0.37 -7.34
CA ARG A 134 -11.03 -1.76 -7.62
C ARG A 134 -12.40 -2.04 -7.03
N SER A 135 -13.44 -1.90 -7.86
CA SER A 135 -14.76 -2.43 -7.55
C SER A 135 -14.58 -3.93 -7.36
N GLU A 136 -14.80 -4.43 -6.16
CA GLU A 136 -15.02 -5.86 -6.02
C GLU A 136 -16.21 -6.19 -6.91
N GLY A 137 -15.97 -6.97 -7.95
CA GLY A 137 -17.05 -7.60 -8.69
C GLY A 137 -17.74 -8.50 -7.70
N LYS A 138 -18.79 -7.99 -7.03
CA LYS A 138 -19.71 -8.84 -6.30
C LYS A 138 -20.21 -9.87 -7.29
N GLY A 139 -19.82 -11.11 -7.05
CA GLY A 139 -20.48 -12.27 -7.62
C GLY A 139 -21.97 -12.16 -7.37
N GLU A 140 -22.73 -12.56 -8.39
CA GLU A 140 -24.12 -13.01 -8.42
C GLU A 140 -25.17 -12.25 -7.58
N PRO A 141 -26.34 -11.89 -8.17
CA PRO A 141 -27.41 -11.24 -7.43
C PRO A 141 -27.99 -12.20 -6.39
N GLU A 142 -27.72 -11.94 -5.11
CA GLU A 142 -28.45 -12.55 -4.01
C GLU A 142 -29.91 -12.07 -4.09
N GLU A 143 -30.81 -12.96 -4.53
CA GLU A 143 -32.26 -12.79 -4.50
C GLU A 143 -32.69 -12.42 -3.08
N ARG A 144 -33.07 -11.15 -2.88
CA ARG A 144 -33.84 -10.77 -1.70
C ARG A 144 -35.22 -11.41 -1.82
N VAL A 145 -35.40 -12.49 -1.07
CA VAL A 145 -36.71 -12.99 -0.70
C VAL A 145 -37.48 -11.86 -0.03
N THR A 146 -38.55 -11.44 -0.69
CA THR A 146 -39.60 -10.57 -0.19
C THR A 146 -40.32 -11.24 0.97
N SER A 147 -40.43 -10.55 2.09
CA SER A 147 -41.49 -10.81 3.07
C SER A 147 -42.12 -9.47 3.45
N ASP A 148 -43.33 -9.28 2.97
CA ASP A 148 -44.20 -8.14 3.20
C ASP A 148 -44.58 -7.98 4.68
N SER A 149 -44.68 -6.73 5.13
CA SER A 149 -45.70 -6.30 6.11
C SER A 149 -45.86 -4.76 6.08
N GLU A 150 -47.09 -4.35 5.72
CA GLU A 150 -47.75 -3.04 5.84
C GLU A 150 -47.47 -2.32 7.19
N SER A 151 -47.61 -1.01 7.43
CA SER A 151 -48.17 0.20 6.80
C SER A 151 -47.65 1.40 7.65
N THR A 152 -47.29 2.59 7.15
CA THR A 152 -48.16 3.78 6.98
C THR A 152 -47.31 4.98 6.50
N PRO A 153 -47.92 5.99 5.85
CA PRO A 153 -47.24 7.05 5.09
C PRO A 153 -46.98 8.32 5.92
N LEU A 154 -46.22 9.26 5.33
CA LEU A 154 -46.01 10.68 5.71
C LEU A 154 -44.69 11.01 6.41
N LEU A 155 -43.63 11.25 5.63
CA LEU A 155 -43.07 12.59 5.39
C LEU A 155 -41.94 12.43 4.35
N ARG A 156 -42.29 12.54 3.07
CA ARG A 156 -41.32 12.41 1.96
C ARG A 156 -40.49 13.67 1.88
N THR A 157 -39.37 13.73 2.60
CA THR A 157 -38.32 14.71 2.35
C THR A 157 -37.82 14.52 0.91
N PRO A 158 -37.71 15.57 0.09
CA PRO A 158 -37.18 15.43 -1.26
C PRO A 158 -35.69 15.07 -1.14
N THR A 159 -35.37 13.78 -1.29
CA THR A 159 -34.00 13.35 -1.54
C THR A 159 -33.55 14.03 -2.82
N PHE A 160 -32.66 15.00 -2.67
CA PHE A 160 -31.95 15.67 -3.75
C PHE A 160 -31.39 14.61 -4.69
N LYS A 161 -32.07 14.40 -5.83
CA LYS A 161 -31.58 13.58 -6.93
C LYS A 161 -30.34 14.27 -7.47
N ARG A 162 -29.18 13.88 -6.96
CA ARG A 162 -27.89 14.30 -7.51
C ARG A 162 -27.89 13.86 -8.97
N HIS A 163 -28.00 14.84 -9.84
CA HIS A 163 -28.05 14.69 -11.28
C HIS A 163 -26.84 13.84 -11.69
N ARG A 164 -27.09 12.62 -12.18
CA ARG A 164 -26.06 11.79 -12.81
C ARG A 164 -25.66 12.51 -14.08
N VAL A 165 -24.53 13.22 -14.04
CA VAL A 165 -23.90 13.69 -15.27
C VAL A 165 -23.35 12.43 -15.94
N ASN A 166 -24.12 11.88 -16.88
CA ASN A 166 -23.60 10.94 -17.87
C ASN A 166 -22.68 11.74 -18.81
N LEU A 167 -21.49 12.08 -18.35
CA LEU A 167 -20.44 12.64 -19.18
C LEU A 167 -19.51 11.50 -19.56
N CYS A 168 -19.83 10.88 -20.69
CA CYS A 168 -19.01 9.92 -21.42
C CYS A 168 -18.30 8.88 -20.54
N THR A 169 -18.99 7.77 -20.29
CA THR A 169 -18.39 6.50 -19.89
C THR A 169 -17.36 6.07 -20.94
N PHE A 170 -16.15 6.61 -20.87
CA PHE A 170 -15.02 5.99 -21.53
C PHE A 170 -14.84 4.62 -20.88
N PRO A 171 -14.78 3.52 -21.66
CA PRO A 171 -14.43 2.23 -21.12
C PRO A 171 -12.97 2.33 -20.68
N PHE A 172 -12.74 2.63 -19.40
CA PHE A 172 -11.38 2.64 -18.88
C PHE A 172 -10.87 1.20 -18.89
N VAL A 173 -10.00 0.94 -19.87
CA VAL A 173 -8.93 -0.04 -19.80
C VAL A 173 -8.38 -0.03 -18.38
N ASN A 174 -8.43 -1.17 -17.71
CA ASN A 174 -8.15 -1.46 -16.29
C ASN A 174 -7.66 -0.28 -15.43
N ILE A 175 -8.37 -0.01 -14.33
CA ILE A 175 -8.08 1.04 -13.33
C ILE A 175 -6.59 1.07 -12.93
N GLU A 176 -5.94 -0.08 -12.85
CA GLU A 176 -4.51 -0.21 -12.61
C GLU A 176 -3.65 0.53 -13.65
N PHE A 177 -3.95 0.38 -14.95
CA PHE A 177 -3.24 1.09 -16.02
C PHE A 177 -3.38 2.61 -15.88
N THR A 178 -4.57 3.11 -15.53
CA THR A 178 -4.78 4.55 -15.28
C THR A 178 -3.91 5.05 -14.12
N ILE A 179 -3.79 4.27 -13.04
CA ILE A 179 -2.95 4.63 -11.88
C ILE A 179 -1.46 4.58 -12.26
N TYR A 180 -1.02 3.61 -13.07
CA TYR A 180 0.36 3.58 -13.58
C TYR A 180 0.68 4.79 -14.48
N ILE A 181 -0.23 5.18 -15.37
CA ILE A 181 -0.07 6.38 -16.22
C ILE A 181 -0.02 7.65 -15.37
N LEU A 182 -0.86 7.74 -14.34
CA LEU A 182 -0.85 8.86 -13.38
C LEU A 182 0.51 8.98 -12.67
N THR A 183 1.08 7.85 -12.25
CA THR A 183 2.39 7.82 -11.57
C THR A 183 3.52 8.22 -12.51
N LEU A 184 3.50 7.68 -13.73
CA LEU A 184 4.49 8.00 -14.75
C LEU A 184 4.45 9.50 -15.11
N SER A 185 3.26 10.07 -15.29
CA SER A 185 3.10 11.49 -15.58
C SER A 185 3.55 12.39 -14.42
N CYS A 186 3.28 12.02 -13.17
CA CYS A 186 3.81 12.71 -11.99
C CYS A 186 5.35 12.68 -11.95
N GLY A 187 5.95 11.53 -12.28
CA GLY A 187 7.40 11.39 -12.32
C GLY A 187 8.07 12.17 -13.45
N LEU A 188 7.47 12.17 -14.65
CA LEU A 188 7.95 12.99 -15.76
C LEU A 188 7.84 14.48 -15.43
N LEU A 189 6.74 14.91 -14.80
CA LEU A 189 6.58 16.30 -14.37
C LEU A 189 7.66 16.68 -13.35
N ALA A 190 7.86 15.86 -12.31
CA ALA A 190 8.90 16.06 -11.31
C ALA A 190 10.30 16.17 -11.94
N TYR A 191 10.65 15.26 -12.85
CA TYR A 191 11.92 15.29 -13.56
C TYR A 191 12.12 16.60 -14.35
N THR A 192 11.11 17.02 -15.11
CA THR A 192 11.19 18.26 -15.90
C THR A 192 11.35 19.51 -15.03
N LEU A 193 10.70 19.56 -13.86
CA LEU A 193 10.86 20.64 -12.90
C LEU A 193 12.27 20.70 -12.32
N VAL A 194 12.88 19.55 -12.02
CA VAL A 194 14.27 19.48 -11.56
C VAL A 194 15.23 19.90 -12.67
N CYS A 195 15.00 19.50 -13.92
CA CYS A 195 15.80 19.96 -15.06
C CYS A 195 15.70 21.48 -15.25
N MET A 196 14.51 22.08 -15.08
CA MET A 196 14.34 23.53 -15.13
C MET A 196 15.11 24.24 -14.00
N GLN A 197 15.22 23.61 -12.83
CA GLN A 197 15.93 24.18 -11.68
C GLN A 197 17.45 24.14 -11.86
N ASN A 198 17.99 23.12 -12.53
CA ASN A 198 19.43 22.96 -12.73
C ASN A 198 20.03 23.79 -13.88
N ALA A 199 19.25 24.72 -14.46
CA ALA A 199 19.70 25.71 -15.45
C ALA A 199 20.39 25.16 -16.72
N ASP A 200 20.23 23.86 -17.04
CA ASP A 200 20.54 23.32 -18.37
C ASP A 200 19.52 23.84 -19.38
N SER A 201 19.81 25.02 -19.90
CA SER A 201 18.91 25.88 -20.69
C SER A 201 18.75 25.43 -22.15
N ASP A 202 19.30 24.28 -22.54
CA ASP A 202 19.34 23.82 -23.94
C ASP A 202 17.99 23.31 -24.46
N LEU A 203 16.98 23.15 -23.61
CA LEU A 203 15.66 22.67 -24.01
C LEU A 203 14.59 23.76 -23.87
N THR A 204 14.53 24.69 -24.84
CA THR A 204 13.49 25.72 -24.97
C THR A 204 12.06 25.17 -25.06
N LEU A 205 11.91 23.86 -25.32
CA LEU A 205 10.66 23.10 -25.30
C LEU A 205 10.20 22.66 -23.89
N SER A 206 11.08 22.75 -22.89
CA SER A 206 10.84 22.30 -21.50
C SER A 206 9.57 22.90 -20.85
N PRO A 207 9.32 24.23 -20.87
CA PRO A 207 8.16 24.78 -20.17
C PRO A 207 6.83 24.34 -20.81
N TYR A 208 6.77 24.22 -22.14
CA TYR A 208 5.57 23.71 -22.82
C TYR A 208 5.29 22.25 -22.47
N PHE A 209 6.35 21.43 -22.39
CA PHE A 209 6.23 20.03 -21.98
C PHE A 209 5.75 19.88 -20.53
N THR A 210 6.24 20.73 -19.60
CA THR A 210 5.76 20.74 -18.21
C THR A 210 4.27 21.10 -18.12
N PHE A 211 3.81 22.06 -18.92
CA PHE A 211 2.42 22.47 -18.96
C PHE A 211 1.52 21.36 -19.53
N ILE A 212 1.96 20.66 -20.59
CA ILE A 212 1.24 19.52 -21.16
C ILE A 212 1.09 18.39 -20.13
N LEU A 213 2.15 18.07 -19.40
CA LEU A 213 2.11 17.06 -18.33
C LEU A 213 1.17 17.46 -17.19
N LEU A 214 1.17 18.74 -16.79
CA LEU A 214 0.25 19.26 -15.78
C LEU A 214 -1.21 19.11 -16.23
N LEU A 215 -1.53 19.49 -17.49
CA LEU A 215 -2.87 19.31 -18.04
C LEU A 215 -3.28 17.84 -18.13
N LEU A 216 -2.36 16.94 -18.45
CA LEU A 216 -2.60 15.50 -18.47
C LEU A 216 -2.92 14.95 -17.07
N ILE A 217 -2.19 15.38 -16.04
CA ILE A 217 -2.48 15.00 -14.64
C ILE A 217 -3.86 15.52 -14.23
N VAL A 218 -4.18 16.78 -14.53
CA VAL A 218 -5.50 17.37 -14.25
C VAL A 218 -6.60 16.61 -14.98
N PHE A 219 -6.39 16.25 -16.25
CA PHE A 219 -7.33 15.44 -17.03
C PHE A 219 -7.58 14.09 -16.35
N ILE A 220 -6.53 13.37 -15.96
CA ILE A 220 -6.66 12.08 -15.27
C ILE A 220 -7.41 12.24 -13.93
N LEU A 221 -7.10 13.29 -13.15
CA LEU A 221 -7.80 13.58 -11.89
C LEU A 221 -9.29 13.85 -12.09
N VAL A 222 -9.65 14.62 -13.12
CA VAL A 222 -11.06 14.88 -13.48
C VAL A 222 -11.76 13.56 -13.82
N GLN A 223 -11.12 12.67 -14.57
CA GLN A 223 -11.67 11.34 -14.85
C GLN A 223 -11.90 10.52 -13.56
N PHE A 224 -10.96 10.55 -12.61
CA PHE A 224 -11.10 9.86 -11.32
C PHE A 224 -12.24 10.39 -10.45
N THR A 225 -12.59 11.68 -10.55
CA THR A 225 -13.76 12.23 -9.83
C THR A 225 -15.10 11.75 -10.40
N GLY A 226 -15.12 11.27 -11.64
CA GLY A 226 -16.31 10.72 -12.30
C GLY A 226 -16.59 9.25 -11.96
N ILE A 227 -15.63 8.53 -11.37
CA ILE A 227 -15.79 7.11 -11.04
C ILE A 227 -16.57 6.97 -9.73
N PRO A 228 -17.71 6.24 -9.71
CA PRO A 228 -18.43 5.97 -8.48
C PRO A 228 -17.59 5.08 -7.57
N PHE A 229 -17.31 5.56 -6.36
CA PHE A 229 -16.64 4.80 -5.31
C PHE A 229 -17.66 4.00 -4.50
N ASP A 230 -17.34 2.75 -4.16
CA ASP A 230 -18.16 1.97 -3.24
C ASP A 230 -18.06 2.61 -1.84
N SER A 231 -19.19 3.01 -1.28
CA SER A 231 -19.27 3.67 0.02
C SER A 231 -19.54 2.67 1.14
N THR A 232 -18.96 1.48 1.07
CA THR A 232 -18.95 0.57 2.22
C THR A 232 -18.30 1.33 3.38
N SER A 233 -18.99 1.33 4.52
CA SER A 233 -18.75 2.17 5.68
C SER A 233 -17.42 1.83 6.34
N THR A 234 -16.32 2.24 5.72
CA THR A 234 -15.01 2.29 6.36
C THR A 234 -15.05 3.49 7.30
N THR A 235 -14.85 3.22 8.59
CA THR A 235 -14.95 4.17 9.71
C THR A 235 -14.04 5.41 9.56
N PHE A 236 -13.15 5.42 8.58
CA PHE A 236 -12.23 6.51 8.30
C PHE A 236 -12.32 6.93 6.82
N GLN A 237 -12.97 8.06 6.55
CA GLN A 237 -13.04 8.65 5.22
C GLN A 237 -11.99 9.77 5.11
N MET A 238 -11.02 9.59 4.21
CA MET A 238 -10.06 10.63 3.87
C MET A 238 -10.77 11.72 3.03
N PRO A 239 -10.90 12.97 3.51
CA PRO A 239 -11.47 14.03 2.69
C PRO A 239 -10.53 14.35 1.50
N GLY A 240 -11.08 14.50 0.30
CA GLY A 240 -10.29 14.90 -0.89
C GLY A 240 -9.65 13.76 -1.69
N LEU A 241 -10.27 12.57 -1.74
CA LEU A 241 -9.96 11.57 -2.78
C LEU A 241 -10.46 12.11 -4.14
N PRO A 242 -9.74 11.96 -5.27
CA PRO A 242 -8.43 11.31 -5.54
C PRO A 242 -7.20 12.24 -5.41
N LEU A 243 -7.41 13.52 -5.07
CA LEU A 243 -6.36 14.54 -5.10
C LEU A 243 -5.24 14.25 -4.09
N THR A 244 -5.61 13.83 -2.87
CA THR A 244 -4.65 13.74 -1.78
C THR A 244 -3.59 12.63 -1.97
N PRO A 245 -3.94 11.39 -2.39
CA PRO A 245 -2.94 10.39 -2.76
C PRO A 245 -2.07 10.82 -3.96
N THR A 246 -2.66 11.48 -4.95
CA THR A 246 -1.92 11.97 -6.14
C THR A 246 -0.88 13.03 -5.78
N LEU A 247 -1.26 13.99 -4.94
CA LEU A 247 -0.35 15.02 -4.45
C LEU A 247 0.80 14.42 -3.63
N SER A 248 0.52 13.39 -2.82
CA SER A 248 1.56 12.62 -2.11
C SER A 248 2.53 11.95 -3.08
N ILE A 249 2.03 11.25 -4.10
CA ILE A 249 2.86 10.61 -5.14
C ILE A 249 3.76 11.65 -5.82
N PHE A 250 3.19 12.78 -6.24
CA PHE A 250 3.95 13.85 -6.89
C PHE A 250 5.05 14.42 -5.99
N ILE A 251 4.73 14.82 -4.75
CA ILE A 251 5.72 15.37 -3.82
C ILE A 251 6.82 14.35 -3.53
N ASN A 252 6.47 13.08 -3.30
CA ASN A 252 7.45 12.06 -2.99
C ASN A 252 8.42 11.82 -4.16
N ILE A 253 7.90 11.70 -5.39
CA ILE A 253 8.74 11.51 -6.57
C ILE A 253 9.59 12.76 -6.84
N TYR A 254 9.04 13.96 -6.66
CA TYR A 254 9.80 15.21 -6.77
C TYR A 254 10.97 15.25 -5.78
N LEU A 255 10.73 14.91 -4.51
CA LEU A 255 11.79 14.81 -3.51
C LEU A 255 12.82 13.73 -3.86
N MET A 256 12.40 12.60 -4.44
CA MET A 256 13.34 11.57 -4.92
C MET A 256 14.22 12.06 -6.08
N CYS A 257 13.71 12.93 -6.96
CA CYS A 257 14.47 13.52 -8.05
C CYS A 257 15.49 14.58 -7.57
N LEU A 258 15.29 15.16 -6.38
CA LEU A 258 16.24 16.11 -5.77
C LEU A 258 17.42 15.42 -5.06
N MET A 259 17.35 14.10 -4.86
CA MET A 259 18.41 13.34 -4.19
C MET A 259 19.55 13.04 -5.17
N ASP A 260 20.78 13.01 -4.63
CA ASP A 260 21.98 12.68 -5.41
C ASP A 260 21.94 11.25 -5.98
N LEU A 261 22.60 11.05 -7.13
CA LEU A 261 22.71 9.75 -7.80
C LEU A 261 23.39 8.68 -6.91
N SER A 262 24.31 9.08 -6.03
CA SER A 262 24.95 8.18 -5.06
C SER A 262 23.94 7.45 -4.16
N THR A 263 22.88 8.15 -3.74
CA THR A 263 21.82 7.60 -2.90
C THR A 263 20.99 6.56 -3.65
N TRP A 264 20.75 6.80 -4.95
CA TRP A 264 20.05 5.84 -5.81
C TRP A 264 20.82 4.53 -5.95
N TYR A 265 22.14 4.59 -6.20
CA TYR A 265 22.96 3.38 -6.26
C TYR A 265 22.95 2.62 -4.94
N CYS A 266 23.10 3.31 -3.80
CA CYS A 266 23.07 2.69 -2.48
C CYS A 266 21.74 1.97 -2.23
N PHE A 267 20.61 2.61 -2.55
CA PHE A 267 19.31 1.97 -2.43
C PHE A 267 19.18 0.72 -3.29
N PHE A 268 19.58 0.76 -4.56
CA PHE A 268 19.48 -0.42 -5.42
C PHE A 268 20.37 -1.56 -4.92
N ILE A 269 21.54 -1.25 -4.34
CA ILE A 269 22.38 -2.27 -3.68
C ILE A 269 21.65 -2.91 -2.49
N TRP A 270 21.02 -2.10 -1.64
CA TRP A 270 20.24 -2.61 -0.50
C TRP A 270 19.00 -3.39 -0.92
N LEU A 271 18.30 -2.93 -1.94
CA LEU A 271 17.17 -3.63 -2.55
C LEU A 271 17.64 -4.97 -3.11
N ALA A 272 18.77 -4.99 -3.82
CA ALA A 272 19.36 -6.22 -4.36
C ALA A 272 19.75 -7.19 -3.23
N ALA A 273 20.37 -6.71 -2.15
CA ALA A 273 20.68 -7.53 -0.99
C ALA A 273 19.43 -8.16 -0.36
N GLY A 274 18.35 -7.38 -0.21
CA GLY A 274 17.05 -7.88 0.26
C GLY A 274 16.44 -8.91 -0.69
N LEU A 275 16.51 -8.66 -2.01
CA LEU A 275 16.04 -9.60 -3.02
C LEU A 275 16.84 -10.90 -3.01
N VAL A 276 18.16 -10.86 -2.81
CA VAL A 276 18.99 -12.07 -2.71
C VAL A 276 18.54 -12.95 -1.53
N VAL A 277 18.26 -12.35 -0.37
CA VAL A 277 17.72 -13.08 0.78
C VAL A 277 16.33 -13.65 0.46
N TYR A 278 15.46 -12.87 -0.18
CA TYR A 278 14.13 -13.28 -0.58
C TYR A 278 14.14 -14.44 -1.61
N PHE A 279 14.93 -14.34 -2.67
CA PHE A 279 15.04 -15.38 -3.69
C PHE A 279 15.76 -16.64 -3.18
N GLY A 280 16.77 -16.48 -2.31
CA GLY A 280 17.53 -17.58 -1.75
C GLY A 280 16.75 -18.40 -0.73
N TYR A 281 16.09 -17.73 0.22
CA TYR A 281 15.35 -18.37 1.32
C TYR A 281 13.83 -18.21 1.18
N GLY A 282 13.35 -16.97 1.06
CA GLY A 282 11.92 -16.63 1.11
C GLY A 282 11.04 -17.35 0.10
N LEU A 283 11.47 -17.47 -1.16
CA LEU A 283 10.69 -18.17 -2.20
C LEU A 283 10.47 -19.66 -1.91
N ARG A 284 11.41 -20.30 -1.21
CA ARG A 284 11.34 -21.74 -0.92
C ARG A 284 10.53 -22.04 0.33
N HIS A 285 10.42 -21.09 1.25
CA HIS A 285 9.81 -21.26 2.57
C HIS A 285 8.53 -20.44 2.80
N SER A 286 8.09 -19.63 1.82
CA SER A 286 6.88 -18.80 1.99
C SER A 286 5.62 -19.64 2.20
N THR A 287 4.95 -19.39 3.33
CA THR A 287 3.73 -20.06 3.79
C THR A 287 2.56 -19.85 2.81
N GLU A 288 2.48 -18.68 2.19
CA GLU A 288 1.48 -18.34 1.15
C GLU A 288 1.46 -19.35 0.00
N ASN A 289 2.63 -19.85 -0.41
CA ASN A 289 2.72 -20.84 -1.48
C ASN A 289 2.15 -22.21 -1.02
N GLN A 290 2.36 -22.58 0.25
CA GLN A 290 1.78 -23.78 0.83
C GLN A 290 0.26 -23.66 0.97
N ASP A 291 -0.25 -22.53 1.45
CA ASP A 291 -1.69 -22.28 1.62
C ASP A 291 -2.42 -22.26 0.27
N ARG A 292 -1.83 -21.67 -0.78
CA ARG A 292 -2.37 -21.74 -2.15
C ARG A 292 -2.40 -23.16 -2.71
N VAL A 293 -1.40 -23.98 -2.40
CA VAL A 293 -1.37 -25.38 -2.85
C VAL A 293 -2.41 -26.19 -2.09
N LEU A 294 -2.51 -26.00 -0.77
CA LEU A 294 -3.49 -26.69 0.08
C LEU A 294 -4.92 -26.35 -0.36
N SER A 295 -5.25 -25.07 -0.51
CA SER A 295 -6.56 -24.62 -1.00
C SER A 295 -6.91 -25.15 -2.39
N ARG A 296 -5.93 -25.27 -3.31
CA ARG A 296 -6.15 -25.95 -4.61
C ARG A 296 -6.44 -27.43 -4.47
N VAL A 297 -5.76 -28.12 -3.55
CA VAL A 297 -5.99 -29.56 -3.30
C VAL A 297 -7.36 -29.77 -2.65
N GLU A 298 -7.71 -28.95 -1.67
CA GLU A 298 -9.03 -28.94 -1.01
C GLU A 298 -10.15 -28.71 -2.04
N TYR A 299 -9.99 -27.68 -2.88
CA TYR A 299 -10.94 -27.37 -3.97
C TYR A 299 -11.11 -28.55 -4.93
N LYS A 300 -10.00 -29.18 -5.36
CA LYS A 300 -10.06 -30.37 -6.24
C LYS A 300 -10.73 -31.57 -5.56
N ARG A 301 -10.53 -31.77 -4.25
CA ARG A 301 -11.25 -32.83 -3.50
C ARG A 301 -12.74 -32.56 -3.43
N LEU A 302 -13.15 -31.30 -3.19
CA LEU A 302 -14.57 -30.93 -3.16
C LEU A 302 -15.23 -31.18 -4.52
N GLN A 303 -14.58 -30.79 -5.62
CA GLN A 303 -15.09 -31.08 -6.97
C GLN A 303 -15.17 -32.58 -7.27
N HIS A 304 -14.15 -33.37 -6.90
CA HIS A 304 -14.20 -34.83 -7.09
C HIS A 304 -15.24 -35.51 -6.18
N GLY A 305 -15.44 -35.02 -4.95
CA GLY A 305 -16.47 -35.49 -4.03
C GLY A 305 -17.89 -35.17 -4.50
N GLU A 306 -18.10 -33.98 -5.08
CA GLU A 306 -19.37 -33.61 -5.73
C GLU A 306 -19.62 -34.37 -7.04
N GLN A 307 -18.59 -34.59 -7.86
CA GLN A 307 -18.70 -35.41 -9.06
C GLN A 307 -18.95 -36.89 -8.73
N SER A 308 -18.39 -37.42 -7.65
CA SER A 308 -18.66 -38.78 -7.18
C SER A 308 -20.10 -38.95 -6.68
N LYS A 309 -20.67 -37.93 -6.01
CA LYS A 309 -22.10 -37.90 -5.64
C LYS A 309 -23.01 -37.70 -6.86
N SER A 310 -22.65 -36.82 -7.80
CA SER A 310 -23.41 -36.58 -9.04
C SER A 310 -23.41 -37.79 -9.97
N GLY A 311 -22.29 -38.54 -10.03
CA GLY A 311 -22.19 -39.81 -10.77
C GLY A 311 -23.09 -40.90 -10.19
N GLN A 312 -23.15 -41.05 -8.87
CA GLN A 312 -24.08 -42.00 -8.22
C GLN A 312 -25.54 -41.58 -8.34
N VAL A 313 -25.85 -40.28 -8.31
CA VAL A 313 -27.22 -39.76 -8.51
C VAL A 313 -27.67 -39.95 -9.96
N ASN A 314 -26.79 -39.79 -10.96
CA ASN A 314 -27.12 -40.02 -12.35
C ASN A 314 -27.26 -41.52 -12.68
N GLU A 315 -26.45 -42.42 -12.10
CA GLU A 315 -26.64 -43.86 -12.28
C GLU A 315 -27.94 -44.35 -11.62
N THR A 316 -28.29 -43.86 -10.44
CA THR A 316 -29.58 -44.21 -9.80
C THR A 316 -30.78 -43.64 -10.56
N HIS A 317 -30.69 -42.43 -11.11
CA HIS A 317 -31.76 -41.88 -11.95
C HIS A 317 -31.88 -42.60 -13.31
N LEU A 318 -30.78 -43.08 -13.89
CA LEU A 318 -30.78 -43.86 -15.13
C LEU A 318 -31.30 -45.29 -14.89
N PHE A 319 -30.98 -45.91 -13.75
CA PHE A 319 -31.51 -47.22 -13.37
C PHE A 319 -33.02 -47.17 -13.09
N ILE A 320 -33.50 -46.11 -12.44
CA ILE A 320 -34.93 -45.88 -12.20
C ILE A 320 -35.69 -45.58 -13.51
N LYS A 321 -35.09 -44.82 -14.45
CA LYS A 321 -35.70 -44.60 -15.78
C LYS A 321 -35.76 -45.86 -16.63
N THR A 322 -34.74 -46.71 -16.59
CA THR A 322 -34.73 -47.97 -17.34
C THR A 322 -35.73 -48.98 -16.77
N GLN A 323 -35.87 -49.09 -15.44
CA GLN A 323 -36.91 -49.94 -14.83
C GLN A 323 -38.34 -49.40 -15.01
N ALA A 324 -38.53 -48.08 -15.12
CA ALA A 324 -39.84 -47.50 -15.41
C ALA A 324 -40.30 -47.77 -16.86
N ILE A 325 -39.36 -47.77 -17.82
CA ILE A 325 -39.66 -48.08 -19.24
C ILE A 325 -39.97 -49.57 -19.42
N GLU A 326 -39.29 -50.46 -18.70
CA GLU A 326 -39.53 -51.91 -18.76
C GLU A 326 -40.92 -52.28 -18.17
N ASN A 327 -41.34 -51.65 -17.06
CA ASN A 327 -42.67 -51.87 -16.49
C ASN A 327 -43.81 -51.28 -17.33
N GLN A 328 -43.57 -50.19 -18.06
CA GLN A 328 -44.60 -49.58 -18.92
C GLN A 328 -44.83 -50.39 -20.21
N GLN A 329 -43.81 -51.12 -20.71
CA GLN A 329 -43.96 -52.07 -21.82
C GLN A 329 -44.71 -53.34 -21.40
N VAL A 330 -44.53 -53.83 -20.17
CA VAL A 330 -45.28 -54.98 -19.64
C VAL A 330 -46.76 -54.66 -19.43
N GLN A 331 -47.11 -53.44 -19.01
CA GLN A 331 -48.52 -53.03 -18.87
C GLN A 331 -49.25 -52.82 -20.20
N LEU A 332 -48.56 -52.33 -21.25
CA LEU A 332 -49.16 -52.17 -22.58
C LEU A 332 -49.35 -53.50 -23.32
N GLY A 333 -48.51 -54.51 -23.06
CA GLY A 333 -48.69 -55.87 -23.59
C GLY A 333 -49.90 -56.61 -23.02
N ILE A 334 -50.29 -56.31 -21.77
CA ILE A 334 -51.41 -56.98 -21.10
C ILE A 334 -52.78 -56.37 -21.51
N SER A 335 -52.81 -55.12 -22.00
CA SER A 335 -54.06 -54.48 -22.47
C SER A 335 -54.45 -54.82 -23.91
N LEU A 336 -53.65 -55.60 -24.65
CA LEU A 336 -53.91 -56.02 -26.04
C LEU A 336 -54.39 -57.48 -26.16
N VAL A 337 -54.55 -58.19 -25.04
CA VAL A 337 -54.96 -59.62 -24.97
C VAL A 337 -56.27 -59.81 -24.19
N HIS A 338 -56.95 -58.73 -23.80
CA HIS A 338 -58.27 -58.75 -23.19
C HIS A 338 -59.21 -57.82 -23.95
#